data_AF-A0A183DHC1-F1
#
_entry.id   AF-A0A183DHC1-F1
#
_cell.length_a   1.000
_cell.length_b   1.000
_cell.length_c   1.000
_cell.angle_alpha   90.00
_cell.angle_beta   90.00
_cell.angle_gamma   90.00
#
_symmetry.space_group_name_H-M   'P 1'
#
loop_
_entity.id
_entity.type
_entity.pdbx_description
1 polymer ?
#
loop_
_entity_poly.entity_id
_entity_poly.type
_entity_poly.pdbx_seq_one_letter_code
_entity_poly.pdbx_strand_id
1 'polypeptide(L)' 'MVKAQGSLKNVPAAIDIGGLEEQIQEIKETVELPLVHPEYYEEMGITAPKGVILFGEPGT' A
#
# COMPACT_ATOMS: atom_id res chain seq x y z
N MET A 1 12.59 -14.16 -21.99
CA MET A 1 12.24 -13.07 -21.04
C MET A 1 10.73 -12.93 -21.02
N VAL A 2 10.06 -13.52 -20.04
CA VAL A 2 8.60 -13.41 -19.89
C VAL A 2 8.34 -12.28 -18.89
N LYS A 3 7.85 -11.13 -19.36
CA LYS A 3 7.29 -10.11 -18.46
C LYS A 3 5.94 -10.64 -17.98
N ALA A 4 5.88 -11.14 -16.75
CA ALA A 4 4.61 -11.40 -16.08
C ALA A 4 3.95 -10.05 -15.79
N GLN A 5 3.07 -9.62 -16.70
CA GLN A 5 2.15 -8.53 -16.43
C GLN A 5 1.09 -9.07 -15.48
N GLY A 6 1.32 -8.91 -14.17
CA GLY A 6 0.34 -9.16 -13.14
C GLY A 6 -0.86 -8.24 -13.35
N SER A 7 -1.97 -8.80 -13.82
CA SER A 7 -3.23 -8.11 -14.02
C SER A 7 -3.79 -7.70 -12.66
N LEU A 8 -3.60 -6.44 -12.25
CA LEU A 8 -4.22 -5.83 -11.06
C LEU A 8 -5.75 -5.57 -11.24
N LYS A 9 -6.41 -6.28 -12.16
CA LYS A 9 -7.79 -5.97 -12.59
C LYS A 9 -8.90 -6.43 -11.64
N ASN A 10 -8.59 -6.89 -10.42
CA ASN A 10 -9.59 -7.43 -9.49
C ASN A 10 -9.54 -6.89 -8.06
N VAL A 11 -8.84 -5.78 -7.81
CA VAL A 11 -8.98 -5.08 -6.53
C VAL A 11 -10.18 -4.14 -6.67
N PRO A 12 -11.26 -4.30 -5.87
CA PRO A 12 -12.35 -3.33 -5.88
C PRO A 12 -11.74 -1.94 -5.61
N ALA A 13 -12.07 -0.97 -6.47
CA ALA A 13 -11.49 0.38 -6.45
C ALA A 13 -11.77 1.15 -5.14
N ALA A 14 -12.63 0.60 -4.28
CA ALA A 14 -12.86 1.06 -2.92
C ALA A 14 -12.83 -0.15 -1.98
N ILE A 15 -11.93 -0.11 -1.00
CA ILE A 15 -12.04 -0.94 0.20
C ILE A 15 -13.12 -0.27 1.04
N ASP A 16 -14.33 -0.83 1.02
CA ASP A 16 -15.48 -0.34 1.78
C ASP A 16 -15.50 -1.05 3.14
N ILE A 17 -14.65 -0.58 4.05
CA ILE A 17 -14.64 -1.03 5.45
C ILE A 17 -14.95 0.19 6.31
N GLY A 18 -16.15 0.23 6.86
CA GLY A 18 -16.62 1.36 7.65
C GLY A 18 -15.85 1.52 8.97
N GLY A 19 -15.46 2.74 9.28
CA GLY A 19 -14.73 3.08 10.51
C GLY A 19 -13.22 2.81 10.45
N LEU A 20 -12.70 2.36 9.31
CA LEU A 20 -11.27 2.12 9.07
C LEU A 20 -10.68 3.07 8.03
N GLU A 21 -11.31 4.21 7.77
CA GLU A 21 -10.90 5.13 6.70
C GLU A 21 -9.46 5.64 6.89
N GLU A 22 -9.06 5.89 8.13
CA GLU A 22 -7.70 6.33 8.49
C GLU A 22 -6.66 5.23 8.22
N GLN A 23 -6.93 4.00 8.68
CA GLN A 23 -6.06 2.84 8.49
C GLN A 23 -5.92 2.50 7.01
N ILE A 24 -7.02 2.61 6.23
CA ILE A 24 -6.99 2.44 4.78
C ILE A 24 -6.10 3.50 4.13
N GLN A 25 -6.18 4.76 4.59
CA GLN A 25 -5.34 5.84 4.08
C GLN A 25 -3.86 5.59 4.40
N GLU A 26 -3.51 5.22 5.62
CA GLU A 26 -2.12 4.92 6.01
C GLU A 26 -1.51 3.79 5.18
N ILE A 27 -2.28 2.72 4.95
CA ILE A 27 -1.84 1.60 4.12
C ILE A 27 -1.61 2.07 2.68
N LYS A 28 -2.53 2.86 2.13
CA LYS A 28 -2.39 3.41 0.78
C LYS A 28 -1.14 4.27 0.68
N GLU A 29 -0.91 5.21 1.58
CA GLU A 29 0.28 6.06 1.53
C GLU A 29 1.57 5.24 1.64
N THR A 30 1.62 4.29 2.56
CA THR A 30 2.79 3.43 2.81
C THR A 30 3.15 2.55 1.61
N VAL A 31 2.16 2.15 0.81
CA VAL A 31 2.36 1.24 -0.34
C VAL A 31 2.40 1.99 -1.66
N GLU A 32 1.53 2.97 -1.87
CA GLU A 32 1.40 3.73 -3.12
C GLU A 32 2.55 4.72 -3.28
N LEU A 33 2.94 5.46 -2.24
CA LEU A 33 3.97 6.49 -2.35
C LEU A 33 5.33 5.92 -2.82
N PRO A 34 5.84 4.80 -2.27
CA PRO A 34 7.07 4.19 -2.79
C PRO A 34 6.98 3.67 -4.23
N LEU A 35 5.77 3.35 -4.71
CA LEU A 35 5.55 2.80 -6.04
C LEU A 35 5.36 3.89 -7.09
N VAL A 36 4.68 4.98 -6.72
CA VAL A 36 4.38 6.11 -7.62
C VAL A 36 5.50 7.15 -7.61
N HIS A 37 6.15 7.37 -6.46
CA HIS A 37 7.16 8.40 -6.24
C HIS A 37 8.43 7.84 -5.54
N PRO A 38 9.17 6.90 -6.17
CA PRO A 38 10.41 6.36 -5.60
C PRO A 38 11.49 7.43 -5.38
N GLU A 39 11.47 8.52 -6.15
CA GLU A 39 12.44 9.62 -6.07
C GLU A 39 12.56 10.23 -4.67
N TYR A 40 11.45 10.31 -3.92
CA TYR A 40 11.49 10.86 -2.56
C TYR A 40 12.32 10.01 -1.60
N TYR A 41 12.32 8.69 -1.78
CA TYR A 41 13.11 7.77 -0.97
C TYR A 41 14.59 7.82 -1.36
N GLU A 42 14.88 7.96 -2.66
CA GLU A 42 16.24 8.11 -3.18
C GLU A 42 16.89 9.42 -2.71
N GLU A 43 16.18 10.55 -2.82
CA GLU A 43 16.67 11.87 -2.41
C GLU A 43 16.93 11.96 -0.91
N MET A 44 16.07 11.33 -0.10
CA MET A 44 16.25 11.25 1.35
C MET A 44 17.31 10.21 1.78
N GLY A 45 17.75 9.34 0.87
CA GLY A 45 18.71 8.27 1.17
C GLY A 45 18.14 7.21 2.12
N ILE A 46 16.82 7.04 2.16
CA ILE A 46 16.13 6.07 3.02
C ILE A 46 15.55 4.93 2.20
N THR A 47 15.38 3.76 2.83
CA THR A 47 14.75 2.62 2.17
C THR A 47 13.25 2.68 2.32
N ALA A 48 12.51 2.43 1.23
CA ALA A 48 11.07 2.31 1.27
C ALA A 48 10.58 1.18 2.21
N PRO A 49 9.40 1.33 2.82
CA PRO A 49 8.74 0.26 3.58
C PRO A 49 8.56 -0.98 2.70
N LYS A 50 8.85 -2.17 3.25
CA LYS A 50 8.73 -3.44 2.50
C LYS A 50 7.37 -4.10 2.60
N GLY A 51 6.50 -3.62 3.49
CA GLY A 51 5.20 -4.18 3.77
C GLY A 51 4.60 -3.58 5.04
N VAL A 52 3.33 -3.88 5.27
CA VAL A 52 2.54 -3.39 6.39
C VAL A 52 2.06 -4.59 7.20
N ILE A 53 2.05 -4.47 8.53
CA ILE A 53 1.48 -5.48 9.42
C ILE A 53 0.22 -4.88 10.04
N LEU A 54 -0.91 -5.54 9.86
CA LEU A 54 -2.17 -5.19 10.50
C LEU A 54 -2.35 -6.09 11.73
N PHE A 55 -2.59 -5.48 12.89
CA PHE A 55 -2.84 -6.17 14.14
C PHE A 55 -3.99 -5.49 14.88
N GLY A 56 -4.79 -6.28 15.60
CA GLY A 56 -5.96 -5.81 16.34
C GLY A 56 -6.61 -6.95 17.11
N GLU A 57 -7.54 -6.61 17.98
CA GLU A 57 -8.38 -7.62 18.63
C GLU A 57 -9.30 -8.27 17.58
N PRO A 58 -9.63 -9.56 17.70
CA PRO A 58 -10.54 -10.20 16.75
C PRO A 58 -11.90 -9.51 16.74
N GLY A 59 -12.29 -8.93 15.60
CA GLY A 59 -13.59 -8.26 15.41
C GLY A 59 -13.52 -6.77 15.06
N THR A 60 -12.31 -6.19 14.97
CA THR A 60 -12.04 -4.85 14.41
C THR A 60 -11.66 -4.90 12.94
#